data_AF-A0A2T4S5C8-F1
#
_entry.id   AF-A0A2T4S5C8-F1
#
_cell.length_a   1.000
_cell.length_b   1.000
_cell.length_c   1.000
_cell.angle_alpha   90.00
_cell.angle_beta   90.00
_cell.angle_gamma   90.00
#
_symmetry.space_group_name_H-M   'P 1'
#
loop_
_entity.id
_entity.type
_entity.pdbx_description
1 polymer ?
#
loop_
_entity_poly.entity_id
_entity_poly.type
_entity_poly.pdbx_seq_one_letter_code
_entity_poly.pdbx_strand_id
1 'polypeptide(L)'
;VEERSGYRLVRPLLHTDKQAIKAYQAEYQVPYFEDASNQDNHYVRNDIRNRIFPTIDSNDHLDIAQLLKLKAWHDEQFDLLHQAADDFINQHVTHESEMIQVDRTAFNRLSHSLKTIVLDQLLEAYVSGAPISEQAYKEWFAQIENSQSQAIIYATDKWNIQI
;
A
#
# COMPACT_ATOMS: atom_id res chain seq x y z
N VAL A 1 -12.16 6.73 -10.13
CA VAL A 1 -12.45 5.70 -11.16
C VAL A 1 -11.18 4.91 -11.34
N GLU A 2 -11.25 3.59 -11.29
CA GLU A 2 -10.09 2.71 -11.37
C GLU A 2 -10.20 1.88 -12.64
N GLU A 3 -9.17 1.90 -13.50
CA GLU A 3 -9.11 1.07 -14.71
C GLU A 3 -8.41 -0.24 -14.38
N ARG A 4 -9.04 -1.38 -14.70
CA ARG A 4 -8.46 -2.72 -14.53
C ARG A 4 -8.42 -3.43 -15.88
N SER A 5 -7.56 -4.44 -16.02
CA SER A 5 -7.36 -5.19 -17.27
C SER A 5 -8.66 -5.85 -17.77
N GLY A 6 -9.44 -5.11 -18.56
CA GLY A 6 -10.70 -5.54 -19.18
C GLY A 6 -11.97 -4.86 -18.66
N TYR A 7 -11.93 -4.04 -17.60
CA TYR A 7 -13.11 -3.32 -17.14
C TYR A 7 -12.79 -2.07 -16.31
N ARG A 8 -13.75 -1.14 -16.31
CA ARG A 8 -13.71 0.12 -15.57
C ARG A 8 -14.49 0.01 -14.27
N LEU A 9 -13.84 0.19 -13.13
CA LEU A 9 -14.47 0.18 -11.81
C LEU A 9 -14.81 1.61 -11.37
N VAL A 10 -16.11 1.91 -11.35
CA VAL A 10 -16.64 3.18 -10.87
C VAL A 10 -17.22 2.98 -9.47
N ARG A 11 -16.87 3.85 -8.53
CA ARG A 11 -17.41 3.88 -7.15
C ARG A 11 -18.12 5.22 -6.91
N PRO A 12 -19.34 5.43 -7.44
CA PRO A 12 -20.00 6.74 -7.44
C PRO A 12 -20.24 7.30 -6.03
N LEU A 13 -20.49 6.42 -5.06
CA LEU A 13 -20.82 6.78 -3.68
C LEU A 13 -19.62 6.71 -2.73
N LEU A 14 -18.38 6.66 -3.24
CA LEU A 14 -17.18 6.50 -2.40
C LEU A 14 -16.99 7.64 -1.41
N HIS A 15 -17.35 8.86 -1.81
CA HIS A 15 -17.26 10.07 -0.98
C HIS A 15 -18.60 10.46 -0.35
N THR A 16 -19.64 9.63 -0.51
CA THR A 16 -20.95 9.87 0.08
C THR A 16 -20.99 9.28 1.49
N ASP A 17 -21.33 10.11 2.47
CA ASP A 17 -21.51 9.63 3.84
C ASP A 17 -22.68 8.63 3.91
N LYS A 18 -22.50 7.60 4.74
CA LYS A 18 -23.52 6.59 5.03
C LYS A 18 -24.79 7.23 5.60
N GLN A 19 -24.67 8.31 6.39
CA GLN A 19 -25.84 9.02 6.90
C GLN A 19 -26.66 9.63 5.76
N ALA A 20 -26.01 10.23 4.77
CA ALA A 20 -26.68 10.79 3.58
C ALA A 20 -27.38 9.68 2.77
N ILE A 21 -26.75 8.51 2.63
CA ILE A 21 -27.37 7.35 1.95
C ILE A 21 -28.63 6.90 2.70
N LYS A 22 -28.59 6.83 4.04
CA LYS A 22 -29.74 6.48 4.87
C LYS A 22 -30.85 7.52 4.78
N ALA A 23 -30.51 8.81 4.80
CA ALA A 23 -31.47 9.91 4.68
C ALA A 23 -32.20 9.84 3.32
N TYR A 24 -31.45 9.65 2.24
CA TYR A 24 -32.00 9.45 0.89
C TYR A 24 -32.91 8.20 0.82
N GLN A 25 -32.46 7.08 1.41
CA GLN A 25 -33.25 5.86 1.46
C GLN A 25 -34.59 6.10 2.17
N ALA A 26 -34.59 6.82 3.29
CA ALA A 26 -35.79 7.14 4.06
C ALA A 26 -36.72 8.11 3.32
N GLU A 27 -36.16 9.17 2.72
CA GLU A 27 -36.90 10.20 1.99
C GLU A 27 -37.66 9.61 0.78
N TYR A 28 -37.00 8.75 0.01
CA TYR A 28 -37.57 8.15 -1.19
C TYR A 28 -38.12 6.73 -0.98
N GLN A 29 -38.15 6.26 0.26
CA GLN A 29 -38.65 4.93 0.65
C GLN A 29 -38.06 3.78 -0.17
N VAL A 30 -36.75 3.84 -0.45
CA VAL A 30 -36.08 2.84 -1.28
C VAL A 30 -36.04 1.51 -0.51
N PRO A 31 -36.59 0.40 -1.05
CA PRO A 31 -36.56 -0.89 -0.39
C PRO A 31 -35.13 -1.45 -0.37
N TYR A 32 -34.74 -2.04 0.76
CA TYR A 32 -33.45 -2.70 0.94
C TYR A 32 -33.59 -3.90 1.88
N PHE A 33 -32.58 -4.77 1.88
CA PHE A 33 -32.49 -5.93 2.77
C PHE A 33 -31.18 -5.84 3.56
N GLU A 34 -31.25 -6.11 4.86
CA GLU A 34 -30.05 -6.29 5.68
C GLU A 34 -29.69 -7.78 5.75
N ASP A 35 -28.48 -8.11 5.34
CA ASP A 35 -27.93 -9.45 5.53
C ASP A 35 -27.64 -9.67 7.03
N ALA A 36 -28.08 -10.80 7.58
CA ALA A 36 -27.87 -11.16 8.99
C ALA A 36 -26.39 -11.28 9.35
N SER A 37 -25.52 -11.64 8.40
CA SER A 37 -24.07 -11.71 8.58
C SER A 37 -23.42 -10.35 8.88
N ASN A 38 -24.12 -9.23 8.66
CA ASN A 38 -23.62 -7.90 8.99
C ASN A 38 -23.32 -7.72 10.49
N GLN A 39 -24.00 -8.47 11.35
CA GLN A 39 -23.79 -8.41 12.80
C GLN A 39 -22.67 -9.35 13.28
N ASP A 40 -22.16 -10.22 12.40
CA ASP A 40 -21.07 -11.13 12.73
C ASP A 40 -19.72 -10.41 12.69
N ASN A 41 -18.93 -10.56 13.76
CA ASN A 41 -17.58 -9.98 13.88
C ASN A 41 -16.47 -10.97 13.52
N HIS A 42 -16.79 -12.17 13.03
CA HIS A 42 -15.81 -13.16 12.58
C HIS A 42 -14.86 -12.59 11.51
N TYR A 43 -15.36 -11.73 10.62
CA TYR A 43 -14.53 -11.01 9.66
C TYR A 43 -13.95 -9.74 10.25
N VAL A 44 -12.63 -9.54 10.16
CA VAL A 44 -11.91 -8.36 10.66
C VAL A 44 -12.55 -7.04 10.22
N ARG A 45 -13.02 -6.97 8.96
CA ARG A 45 -13.73 -5.79 8.44
C ARG A 45 -15.01 -5.49 9.22
N ASN A 46 -15.77 -6.51 9.60
CA ASN A 46 -16.99 -6.33 10.38
C ASN A 46 -16.67 -5.94 11.81
N ASP A 47 -15.63 -6.52 12.43
CA ASP A 47 -15.17 -6.09 13.77
C ASP A 47 -14.76 -4.61 13.79
N ILE A 48 -14.01 -4.16 12.78
CA ILE A 48 -13.67 -2.74 12.61
C ILE A 48 -14.94 -1.88 12.54
N ARG A 49 -15.92 -2.28 11.72
CA ARG A 49 -17.16 -1.52 11.52
C ARG A 49 -18.06 -1.50 12.74
N ASN A 50 -18.24 -2.65 13.40
CA ASN A 50 -19.27 -2.85 14.42
C ASN A 50 -18.77 -2.46 15.81
N ARG A 51 -17.46 -2.55 16.08
CA ARG A 51 -16.88 -2.29 17.41
C ARG A 51 -15.91 -1.10 17.40
N ILE A 52 -14.98 -1.05 16.45
CA ILE A 52 -13.89 -0.06 16.49
C ILE A 52 -14.39 1.33 16.08
N PHE A 53 -15.04 1.49 14.92
CA PHE A 53 -15.53 2.80 14.47
C PHE A 53 -16.52 3.46 15.43
N PRO A 54 -17.54 2.76 15.98
CA PRO A 54 -18.44 3.37 16.96
C PRO A 54 -17.71 3.85 18.22
N THR A 55 -16.65 3.15 18.65
CA THR A 55 -15.84 3.56 19.81
C THR A 55 -15.01 4.80 19.52
N ILE A 56 -14.52 4.95 18.29
CA ILE A 56 -13.81 6.14 17.80
C ILE A 56 -14.78 7.33 17.73
N ASP A 57 -15.94 7.14 17.11
CA ASP A 57 -16.93 8.20 16.88
C ASP A 57 -17.58 8.72 18.18
N SER A 58 -17.70 7.87 19.20
CA SER A 58 -18.26 8.24 20.51
C SER A 58 -17.25 8.79 21.51
N ASN A 59 -15.97 8.89 21.13
CA ASN A 59 -14.94 9.42 22.01
C ASN A 59 -14.83 10.94 21.86
N ASP A 60 -15.42 11.68 22.81
CA ASP A 60 -15.41 13.15 22.85
C ASP A 60 -14.00 13.77 22.94
N HIS A 61 -12.99 12.99 23.34
CA HIS A 61 -11.60 13.45 23.43
C HIS A 61 -10.81 13.22 22.14
N LEU A 62 -11.40 12.54 21.16
CA LEU A 62 -10.76 12.19 19.91
C LEU A 62 -11.26 13.10 18.78
N ASP A 63 -10.39 14.01 18.35
CA ASP A 63 -10.68 14.87 17.20
C ASP A 63 -10.41 14.11 15.89
N ILE A 64 -11.49 13.61 15.28
CA ILE A 64 -11.44 12.89 13.99
C ILE A 64 -10.84 13.79 12.89
N ALA A 65 -11.06 15.10 12.93
CA ALA A 65 -10.51 16.01 11.93
C ALA A 65 -8.97 16.07 12.03
N GLN A 66 -8.42 16.00 13.25
CA GLN A 66 -6.96 15.90 13.45
C GLN A 66 -6.40 14.57 12.95
N LEU A 67 -7.10 13.46 13.16
CA LEU A 67 -6.70 12.15 12.60
C LEU A 67 -6.68 12.17 11.07
N LEU A 68 -7.72 12.75 10.45
CA LEU A 68 -7.78 12.90 8.99
C LEU A 68 -6.68 13.81 8.46
N LYS A 69 -6.36 14.90 9.18
CA LYS A 69 -5.24 15.77 8.84
C LYS A 69 -3.90 15.06 8.94
N LEU A 70 -3.70 14.25 9.98
CA LEU A 70 -2.49 13.42 10.14
C LEU A 70 -2.35 12.44 8.97
N LYS A 71 -3.45 11.77 8.58
CA LYS A 71 -3.48 10.87 7.43
C LYS A 71 -3.12 11.60 6.14
N ALA A 72 -3.74 12.76 5.88
CA ALA A 72 -3.46 13.54 4.68
C ALA A 72 -1.99 13.99 4.60
N TRP A 73 -1.41 14.40 5.74
CA TRP A 73 0.01 14.73 5.79
C TRP A 73 0.90 13.52 5.53
N HIS A 74 0.55 12.35 6.08
CA HIS A 74 1.28 11.11 5.82
C HIS A 74 1.19 10.67 4.35
N ASP A 75 0.02 10.79 3.72
CA ASP A 75 -0.13 10.52 2.29
C ASP A 75 0.79 11.41 1.46
N GLU A 76 0.85 12.71 1.76
CA GLU A 76 1.73 13.64 1.06
C GLU A 76 3.22 13.24 1.22
N GLN A 77 3.64 12.82 2.42
CA GLN A 77 5.00 12.32 2.62
C GLN A 77 5.26 11.03 1.84
N PHE A 78 4.26 10.16 1.76
CA PHE A 78 4.35 8.91 1.02
C PHE A 78 4.49 9.16 -0.48
N ASP A 79 3.70 10.10 -1.02
CA ASP A 79 3.78 10.52 -2.43
C ASP A 79 5.16 11.09 -2.77
N LEU A 80 5.73 11.92 -1.89
CA LEU A 80 7.09 12.47 -2.08
C LEU A 80 8.16 11.36 -2.09
N LEU A 81 8.03 10.34 -1.24
CA LEU A 81 8.95 9.20 -1.25
C LEU A 81 8.81 8.37 -2.52
N HIS A 82 7.59 8.18 -3.04
CA HIS A 82 7.36 7.49 -4.32
C HIS A 82 7.98 8.27 -5.48
N GLN A 83 7.80 9.58 -5.50
CA GLN A 83 8.39 10.43 -6.53
C GLN A 83 9.94 10.39 -6.49
N ALA A 84 10.53 10.41 -5.29
CA ALA A 84 11.97 10.26 -5.14
C ALA A 84 12.46 8.87 -5.58
N ALA A 85 11.65 7.83 -5.40
CA ALA A 85 11.96 6.48 -5.88
C ALA A 85 11.91 6.42 -7.40
N ASP A 86 10.86 6.98 -8.02
CA ASP A 86 10.72 7.08 -9.47
C ASP A 86 11.90 7.84 -10.09
N ASP A 87 12.28 8.97 -9.51
CA ASP A 87 13.44 9.76 -9.96
C ASP A 87 14.74 8.96 -9.86
N PHE A 88 14.94 8.21 -8.77
CA PHE A 88 16.09 7.33 -8.61
C PHE A 88 16.10 6.22 -9.66
N ILE A 89 14.96 5.56 -9.89
CA ILE A 89 14.83 4.48 -10.87
C ILE A 89 15.17 5.00 -12.26
N ASN A 90 14.62 6.15 -12.66
CA ASN A 90 14.87 6.75 -13.96
C ASN A 90 16.35 7.15 -14.18
N GLN A 91 17.10 7.45 -13.12
CA GLN A 91 18.49 7.91 -13.21
C GLN A 91 19.52 6.79 -13.04
N HIS A 92 19.21 5.79 -12.20
CA HIS A 92 20.18 4.82 -11.70
C HIS A 92 19.81 3.37 -11.99
N VAL A 93 18.69 3.11 -12.68
CA VAL A 93 18.24 1.76 -13.03
C VAL A 93 18.19 1.60 -14.55
N THR A 94 18.76 0.50 -15.03
CA THR A 94 18.67 0.08 -16.43
C THR A 94 17.89 -1.22 -16.52
N HIS A 95 16.86 -1.23 -17.36
CA HIS A 95 16.06 -2.42 -17.64
C HIS A 95 16.60 -3.12 -18.88
N GLU A 96 17.14 -4.33 -18.71
CA GLU A 96 17.48 -5.24 -19.80
C GLU A 96 16.42 -6.36 -19.90
N SER A 97 16.37 -7.07 -21.02
CA SER A 97 15.29 -8.02 -21.35
C SER A 97 15.03 -9.10 -20.28
N GLU A 98 16.03 -9.45 -19.48
CA GLU A 98 15.93 -10.49 -18.44
C GLU A 98 16.51 -10.06 -17.09
N MET A 99 17.01 -8.83 -16.95
CA MET A 99 17.67 -8.36 -15.73
C MET A 99 17.47 -6.87 -15.49
N ILE A 100 17.40 -6.49 -14.21
CA ILE A 100 17.41 -5.10 -13.76
C ILE A 100 18.79 -4.81 -13.19
N GLN A 101 19.46 -3.79 -13.71
CA GLN A 101 20.73 -3.31 -13.19
C GLN A 101 20.53 -2.02 -12.40
N VAL A 102 21.07 -1.95 -11.19
CA VAL A 102 20.96 -0.79 -10.30
C VAL A 102 22.35 -0.35 -9.87
N ASP A 103 22.65 0.95 -9.89
CA ASP A 103 23.90 1.47 -9.33
C ASP A 103 23.92 1.25 -7.81
N ARG A 104 24.74 0.28 -7.38
CA ARG A 104 24.92 -0.11 -5.99
C ARG A 104 25.38 1.04 -5.09
N THR A 105 26.31 1.86 -5.57
CA THR A 105 26.84 3.01 -4.82
C THR A 105 25.80 4.09 -4.61
N ALA A 106 24.99 4.36 -5.64
CA ALA A 106 23.88 5.29 -5.54
C ALA A 106 22.78 4.74 -4.63
N PHE A 107 22.43 3.47 -4.78
CA PHE A 107 21.41 2.78 -3.96
C PHE A 107 21.78 2.76 -2.48
N ASN A 108 23.03 2.48 -2.13
CA ASN A 108 23.47 2.44 -0.74
C ASN A 108 23.45 3.81 -0.03
N ARG A 109 23.38 4.92 -0.77
CA ARG A 109 23.22 6.27 -0.21
C ARG A 109 21.78 6.63 0.13
N LEU A 110 20.81 5.86 -0.36
CA LEU A 110 19.39 6.09 -0.06
C LEU A 110 19.08 5.78 1.40
N SER A 111 18.06 6.42 1.95
CA SER A 111 17.52 6.08 3.26
C SER A 111 16.84 4.71 3.24
N HIS A 112 16.71 4.05 4.39
CA HIS A 112 16.04 2.74 4.50
C HIS A 112 14.66 2.72 3.84
N SER A 113 13.80 3.69 4.17
CA SER A 113 12.45 3.80 3.61
C SER A 113 12.45 3.95 2.08
N LEU A 114 13.41 4.69 1.54
CA LEU A 114 13.51 4.89 0.09
C LEU A 114 14.06 3.64 -0.62
N LYS A 115 15.03 2.93 -0.02
CA LYS A 115 15.49 1.62 -0.52
C LYS A 115 14.34 0.61 -0.60
N THR A 116 13.47 0.59 0.42
CA THR A 116 12.28 -0.28 0.46
C THR A 116 11.33 0.03 -0.68
N ILE A 117 10.95 1.30 -0.86
CA ILE A 117 10.01 1.71 -1.93
C ILE A 117 10.58 1.43 -3.32
N VAL A 118 11.87 1.73 -3.55
CA VAL A 118 12.54 1.40 -4.82
C VAL A 118 12.47 -0.11 -5.10
N LEU A 119 12.75 -0.96 -4.10
CA LEU A 119 12.65 -2.41 -4.30
C LEU A 119 11.21 -2.89 -4.50
N ASP A 120 10.23 -2.35 -3.75
CA ASP A 120 8.81 -2.68 -3.96
C ASP A 120 8.40 -2.38 -5.42
N GLN A 121 8.75 -1.19 -5.93
CA GLN A 121 8.44 -0.78 -7.31
C GLN A 121 9.16 -1.64 -8.36
N LEU A 122 10.45 -1.93 -8.17
CA LEU A 122 11.21 -2.76 -9.11
C LEU A 122 10.73 -4.21 -9.13
N LEU A 123 10.29 -4.73 -7.99
CA LEU A 123 9.84 -6.11 -7.85
C LEU A 123 8.35 -6.28 -8.13
N GLU A 124 7.54 -5.22 -8.20
CA GLU A 124 6.09 -5.29 -8.45
C GLU A 124 5.75 -6.07 -9.74
N ALA A 125 6.56 -5.91 -10.80
CA ALA A 125 6.36 -6.62 -12.06
C ALA A 125 6.64 -8.14 -11.97
N TYR A 126 7.35 -8.59 -10.93
CA TYR A 126 7.88 -9.95 -10.81
C TYR A 126 7.24 -10.73 -9.64
N VAL A 127 7.05 -10.05 -8.51
CA VAL A 127 6.41 -10.59 -7.32
C VAL A 127 4.92 -10.30 -7.46
N SER A 128 4.08 -11.34 -7.55
CA SER A 128 2.62 -11.23 -7.77
C SER A 128 1.85 -10.62 -6.58
N GLY A 129 2.26 -9.45 -6.10
CA GLY A 129 1.67 -8.74 -4.97
C GLY A 129 1.90 -9.41 -3.62
N ALA A 130 2.85 -10.35 -3.51
CA ALA A 130 3.20 -10.94 -2.22
C ALA A 130 3.98 -9.91 -1.38
N PRO A 131 3.54 -9.60 -0.15
CA PRO A 131 4.20 -8.61 0.68
C PRO A 131 5.59 -9.10 1.09
N ILE A 132 6.60 -8.26 0.89
CA ILE A 132 7.98 -8.52 1.32
C ILE A 132 8.09 -8.17 2.81
N SER A 133 8.63 -9.08 3.60
CA SER A 133 8.79 -8.84 5.03
C SER A 133 9.92 -7.85 5.33
N GLU A 134 9.80 -7.08 6.40
CA GLU A 134 10.88 -6.18 6.88
C GLU A 134 12.19 -6.92 7.15
N GLN A 135 12.11 -8.20 7.57
CA GLN A 135 13.29 -9.02 7.78
C GLN A 135 14.03 -9.33 6.45
N ALA A 136 13.27 -9.60 5.38
CA ALA A 136 13.84 -9.80 4.06
C ALA A 136 14.56 -8.53 3.58
N TYR A 137 13.96 -7.34 3.74
CA TYR A 137 14.61 -6.07 3.41
C TYR A 137 15.95 -5.88 4.11
N LYS A 138 16.00 -6.16 5.42
CA LYS A 138 17.25 -6.04 6.19
C LYS A 138 18.34 -6.97 5.69
N GLU A 139 18.00 -8.23 5.39
CA GLU A 139 18.93 -9.19 4.84
C GLU A 139 19.46 -8.75 3.48
N TRP A 140 18.60 -8.22 2.63
CA TRP A 140 18.98 -7.75 1.30
C TRP A 140 19.88 -6.53 1.36
N PHE A 141 19.52 -5.53 2.16
CA PHE A 141 20.35 -4.33 2.32
C PHE A 141 21.72 -4.66 2.92
N ALA A 142 21.78 -5.56 3.91
CA ALA A 142 23.06 -6.02 4.46
C ALA A 142 23.93 -6.72 3.40
N GLN A 143 23.33 -7.51 2.50
CA GLN A 143 24.07 -8.15 1.41
C GLN A 143 24.53 -7.14 0.34
N ILE A 144 23.69 -6.18 -0.04
CA ILE A 144 24.02 -5.11 -1.00
C ILE A 144 25.11 -4.18 -0.45
N GLU A 145 25.24 -4.06 0.87
CA GLU A 145 26.33 -3.31 1.51
C GLU A 145 27.66 -4.10 1.54
N ASN A 146 27.62 -5.44 1.59
CA ASN A 146 28.81 -6.29 1.68
C ASN A 146 29.58 -6.42 0.36
N SER A 147 30.91 -6.23 0.36
CA SER A 147 31.78 -6.18 -0.84
C SER A 147 31.93 -7.49 -1.65
N GLN A 148 31.09 -8.49 -1.42
CA GLN A 148 31.05 -9.67 -2.30
C GLN A 148 30.48 -9.27 -3.67
N SER A 149 31.07 -9.83 -4.72
CA SER A 149 30.84 -9.44 -6.12
C SER A 149 29.65 -10.13 -6.77
N GLN A 150 29.10 -11.19 -6.15
CA GLN A 150 27.92 -11.90 -6.61
C GLN A 150 27.17 -12.48 -5.41
N ALA A 151 25.91 -12.08 -5.23
CA ALA A 151 25.01 -12.66 -4.23
C ALA A 151 23.66 -13.00 -4.87
N ILE A 152 23.12 -14.18 -4.55
CA ILE A 152 21.76 -14.58 -4.96
C ILE A 152 20.84 -14.41 -3.76
N ILE A 153 19.85 -13.54 -3.92
CA ILE A 153 18.80 -13.30 -2.95
C ILE A 153 17.51 -13.94 -3.41
N TYR A 154 16.87 -14.72 -2.53
CA TYR A 154 15.59 -15.34 -2.81
C TYR A 154 14.46 -14.42 -2.37
N ALA A 155 13.70 -13.87 -3.33
CA ALA A 155 12.56 -13.02 -3.03
C ALA A 155 11.30 -13.84 -2.70
N THR A 156 11.15 -15.00 -3.33
CA THR A 156 10.12 -16.05 -3.07
C THR A 156 10.61 -17.38 -3.69
N ASP A 157 9.87 -18.48 -3.48
CA ASP A 157 10.17 -19.83 -4.00
C ASP A 157 10.42 -19.95 -5.53
N LYS A 158 10.22 -18.86 -6.30
CA LYS A 158 10.38 -18.83 -7.76
C LYS A 158 11.33 -17.75 -8.30
N TRP A 159 11.85 -16.84 -7.46
CA TRP A 159 12.59 -15.67 -7.93
C TRP A 159 13.96 -15.53 -7.27
N ASN A 160 14.98 -15.41 -8.12
CA ASN A 160 16.38 -15.20 -7.76
C ASN A 160 16.80 -13.79 -8.17
N ILE A 161 17.12 -12.93 -7.20
CA ILE A 161 17.76 -11.63 -7.46
C ILE A 161 19.27 -11.88 -7.45
N GLN A 162 19.95 -11.61 -8.56
CA GLN A 162 21.41 -11.68 -8.65
C GLN A 162 21.97 -10.26 -8.58
N ILE A 163 22.83 -9.98 -7.59
CA ILE A 163 23.47 -8.68 -7.36
C ILE A 163 24.97 -8.81 -7.58
#